data_AF-A0A1G9S043-F1
#
_entry.id   AF-A0A1G9S043-F1
#
_cell.length_a   1.000
_cell.length_b   1.000
_cell.length_c   1.000
_cell.angle_alpha   90.00
_cell.angle_beta   90.00
_cell.angle_gamma   90.00
#
_symmetry.space_group_name_H-M   'P 1'
#
loop_
_entity.id
_entity.type
_entity.pdbx_description
1 polymer ?
#
loop_
_entity_poly.entity_id
_entity_poly.type
_entity_poly.pdbx_seq_one_letter_code
_entity_poly.pdbx_strand_id
1 'polypeptide(L)'
;MQVSKFESIQKAILDGDPQGMGRSLEFERSALDVARVKLELLDHHAYEDLRRLREDRSRCAHPSHRADDLIYRPTGELARLHIVNVILHMLSQAPSRGRALRDRLIGVIRDDGFPTDVEGARGYLELHGYVRPREPLVRALVDAVQFGLVDSEHPLYRLTKAISALQAVYQMNIELSEPRIRENMRKIRGRVAEVDAVLLIPLATALPPVREEINEATARKIVASLMKYSKPKKHDLLAQAFEIPILRERIAPNLGQVTDADLGIAAALAQSKPLVDHAVQRFAKARSWIDANSKFETLILPLLGVLEFEHIEIIVRAAGDGSADLLGSHGFHRFLSEIYAEESKFERARLDKLLTECELERKIPKVEEVELASTEDDEIPF
;
A
#
# COMPACT_ATOMS: atom_id res chain seq x y z
N MET A 1 1.77 2.00 -32.94
CA MET A 1 2.79 1.15 -33.60
C MET A 1 2.22 0.23 -34.68
N GLN A 2 1.03 -0.37 -34.54
CA GLN A 2 0.46 -1.21 -35.63
C GLN A 2 -0.33 -0.44 -36.70
N VAL A 3 -1.02 0.65 -36.33
CA VAL A 3 -1.72 1.54 -37.29
C VAL A 3 -0.74 2.17 -38.27
N SER A 4 0.39 2.70 -37.78
CA SER A 4 1.47 3.25 -38.61
C SER A 4 2.09 2.21 -39.56
N LYS A 5 2.10 0.92 -39.17
CA LYS A 5 2.58 -0.17 -40.03
C LYS A 5 1.57 -0.45 -41.14
N PHE A 6 0.29 -0.45 -40.86
CA PHE A 6 -0.76 -0.60 -41.86
C PHE A 6 -0.80 0.58 -42.86
N GLU A 7 -0.69 1.81 -42.38
CA GLU A 7 -0.60 3.02 -43.23
C GLU A 7 0.63 2.97 -44.14
N SER A 8 1.78 2.49 -43.64
CA SER A 8 2.99 2.31 -44.46
C SER A 8 2.83 1.23 -45.55
N ILE A 9 2.07 0.16 -45.28
CA ILE A 9 1.77 -0.91 -46.25
C ILE A 9 0.78 -0.39 -47.30
N GLN A 10 -0.27 0.33 -46.89
CA GLN A 10 -1.22 0.95 -47.82
C GLN A 10 -0.53 1.95 -48.75
N LYS A 11 0.37 2.78 -48.21
CA LYS A 11 1.16 3.71 -49.01
C LYS A 11 2.05 2.99 -50.03
N ALA A 12 2.76 1.94 -49.62
CA ALA A 12 3.58 1.12 -50.51
C ALA A 12 2.76 0.44 -51.64
N ILE A 13 1.52 0.01 -51.35
CA ILE A 13 0.62 -0.56 -52.38
C ILE A 13 0.16 0.51 -53.37
N LEU A 14 -0.19 1.71 -52.87
CA LEU A 14 -0.60 2.85 -53.71
C LEU A 14 0.55 3.35 -54.60
N ASP A 15 1.79 3.25 -54.11
CA ASP A 15 3.01 3.62 -54.83
C ASP A 15 3.47 2.54 -55.84
N GLY A 16 2.74 1.42 -55.97
CA GLY A 16 3.01 0.36 -56.94
C GLY A 16 4.19 -0.56 -56.58
N ASP A 17 4.63 -0.59 -55.31
CA ASP A 17 5.70 -1.47 -54.84
C ASP A 17 5.23 -2.95 -54.86
N PRO A 18 5.86 -3.84 -55.66
CA PRO A 18 5.51 -5.26 -55.69
C PRO A 18 5.71 -5.96 -54.33
N GLN A 19 6.54 -5.41 -53.42
CA GLN A 19 6.66 -5.93 -52.06
C GLN A 19 5.52 -5.51 -51.12
N GLY A 20 4.76 -4.45 -51.45
CA GLY A 20 3.64 -3.97 -50.65
C GLY A 20 2.53 -5.02 -50.52
N MET A 21 2.25 -5.74 -51.61
CA MET A 21 1.23 -6.80 -51.63
C MET A 21 1.62 -7.99 -50.75
N GLY A 22 2.90 -8.40 -50.80
CA GLY A 22 3.43 -9.46 -49.92
C GLY A 22 3.32 -9.10 -48.44
N ARG A 23 3.72 -7.87 -48.07
CA ARG A 23 3.63 -7.38 -46.68
C ARG A 23 2.18 -7.29 -46.18
N SER A 24 1.22 -6.94 -47.04
CA SER A 24 -0.21 -6.93 -46.70
C SER A 24 -0.75 -8.33 -46.42
N LEU A 25 -0.35 -9.33 -47.21
CA LEU A 25 -0.75 -10.72 -47.00
C LEU A 25 -0.15 -11.29 -45.70
N GLU A 26 1.10 -10.96 -45.38
CA GLU A 26 1.72 -11.32 -44.09
C GLU A 26 1.03 -10.64 -42.89
N PHE A 27 0.65 -9.37 -43.06
CA PHE A 27 -0.13 -8.66 -42.04
C PHE A 27 -1.49 -9.33 -41.82
N GLU A 28 -2.22 -9.66 -42.88
CA GLU A 28 -3.50 -10.38 -42.77
C GLU A 28 -3.35 -11.75 -42.09
N ARG A 29 -2.29 -12.51 -42.43
CA ARG A 29 -1.99 -13.81 -41.81
C ARG A 29 -1.75 -13.68 -40.31
N SER A 30 -1.01 -12.66 -39.89
CA SER A 30 -0.65 -12.47 -38.49
C SER A 30 -1.72 -11.74 -37.66
N ALA A 31 -2.72 -11.10 -38.28
CA ALA A 31 -3.71 -10.28 -37.59
C ALA A 31 -4.53 -11.05 -36.54
N LEU A 32 -5.04 -12.24 -36.88
CA LEU A 32 -5.80 -13.07 -35.94
C LEU A 32 -4.92 -13.62 -34.80
N ASP A 33 -3.67 -13.96 -35.11
CA ASP A 33 -2.71 -14.44 -34.11
C ASP A 33 -2.32 -13.33 -33.13
N VAL A 34 -2.15 -12.10 -33.63
CA VAL A 34 -1.94 -10.93 -32.77
C VAL A 34 -3.18 -10.69 -31.90
N ALA A 35 -4.39 -10.73 -32.48
CA ALA A 35 -5.64 -10.52 -31.75
C ALA A 35 -5.86 -11.54 -30.63
N ARG A 36 -5.48 -12.81 -30.85
CA ARG A 36 -5.58 -13.88 -29.86
C ARG A 36 -4.41 -13.90 -28.87
N VAL A 37 -3.17 -14.00 -29.36
CA VAL A 37 -1.98 -14.30 -28.54
C VAL A 37 -1.44 -13.05 -27.87
N LYS A 38 -1.44 -11.89 -28.55
CA LYS A 38 -0.85 -10.66 -28.01
C LYS A 38 -1.86 -9.76 -27.32
N LEU A 39 -3.10 -9.76 -27.80
CA LEU A 39 -4.13 -8.83 -27.33
C LEU A 39 -5.27 -9.53 -26.57
N GLU A 40 -5.34 -10.87 -26.60
CA GLU A 40 -6.34 -11.69 -25.92
C GLU A 40 -7.79 -11.20 -26.13
N LEU A 41 -8.06 -10.67 -27.33
CA LEU A 41 -9.38 -10.16 -27.73
C LEU A 41 -10.32 -11.29 -28.12
N LEU A 42 -9.77 -12.42 -28.58
CA LEU A 42 -10.49 -13.58 -29.08
C LEU A 42 -10.24 -14.78 -28.17
N ASP A 43 -11.31 -15.47 -27.77
CA ASP A 43 -11.20 -16.79 -27.15
C ASP A 43 -10.90 -17.88 -28.21
N HIS A 44 -10.80 -19.15 -27.78
CA HIS A 44 -10.42 -20.22 -28.69
C HIS A 44 -11.45 -20.45 -29.81
N HIS A 45 -12.73 -20.40 -29.48
CA HIS A 45 -13.81 -20.63 -30.44
C HIS A 45 -13.92 -19.47 -31.43
N ALA A 46 -13.91 -18.23 -30.94
CA ALA A 46 -13.93 -17.04 -31.77
C ALA A 46 -12.74 -16.97 -32.74
N TYR A 47 -11.56 -17.38 -32.29
CA TYR A 47 -10.39 -17.46 -33.17
C TYR A 47 -10.58 -18.50 -34.28
N GLU A 48 -11.01 -19.71 -33.97
CA GLU A 48 -11.21 -20.76 -34.98
C GLU A 48 -12.29 -20.36 -36.01
N ASP A 49 -13.37 -19.75 -35.55
CA ASP A 49 -14.45 -19.23 -36.41
C ASP A 49 -13.93 -18.18 -37.41
N LEU A 50 -13.16 -17.20 -36.93
CA LEU A 50 -12.60 -16.13 -37.77
C LEU A 50 -11.44 -16.63 -38.65
N ARG A 51 -10.67 -17.62 -38.17
CA ARG A 51 -9.61 -18.27 -38.95
C ARG A 51 -10.18 -19.01 -40.14
N ARG A 52 -11.30 -19.72 -39.95
CA ARG A 52 -12.01 -20.44 -41.01
C ARG A 52 -12.55 -19.47 -42.07
N LEU A 53 -13.13 -18.34 -41.68
CA LEU A 53 -13.53 -17.29 -42.62
C LEU A 53 -12.36 -16.80 -43.48
N ARG A 54 -11.19 -16.55 -42.87
CA ARG A 54 -9.99 -16.13 -43.60
C ARG A 54 -9.55 -17.20 -44.61
N GLU A 55 -9.54 -18.47 -44.21
CA GLU A 55 -9.17 -19.59 -45.09
C GLU A 55 -10.13 -19.71 -46.28
N ASP A 56 -11.44 -19.62 -46.05
CA ASP A 56 -12.45 -19.70 -47.12
C ASP A 56 -12.42 -18.47 -48.04
N ARG A 57 -12.15 -17.26 -47.51
CA ARG A 57 -11.86 -16.06 -48.32
C ARG A 57 -10.64 -16.29 -49.23
N SER A 58 -9.55 -16.81 -48.68
CA SER A 58 -8.32 -17.09 -49.43
C SER A 58 -8.58 -18.06 -50.59
N ARG A 59 -9.40 -19.11 -50.35
CA ARG A 59 -9.82 -20.07 -51.40
C ARG A 59 -10.68 -19.43 -52.50
N CYS A 60 -11.48 -18.42 -52.18
CA CYS A 60 -12.26 -17.67 -53.17
C CYS A 60 -11.40 -16.71 -54.00
N ALA A 61 -10.37 -16.11 -53.39
CA ALA A 61 -9.52 -15.09 -54.03
C ALA A 61 -8.48 -15.67 -55.00
N HIS A 62 -8.08 -16.93 -54.81
CA HIS A 62 -7.08 -17.60 -55.65
C HIS A 62 -7.62 -18.92 -56.22
N PRO A 63 -8.30 -18.90 -57.38
CA PRO A 63 -8.81 -20.10 -58.05
C PRO A 63 -7.71 -21.08 -58.48
N SER A 64 -6.46 -20.60 -58.61
CA SER A 64 -5.37 -21.25 -59.36
C SER A 64 -4.62 -22.37 -58.64
N HIS A 65 -5.03 -22.78 -57.43
CA HIS A 65 -4.29 -23.76 -56.61
C HIS A 65 -4.95 -25.14 -56.51
N ARG A 66 -5.94 -25.45 -57.36
CA ARG A 66 -6.55 -26.79 -57.44
C ARG A 66 -6.28 -27.38 -58.82
N ALA A 67 -5.87 -28.65 -58.84
CA ALA A 67 -5.56 -29.40 -60.06
C ALA A 67 -6.81 -29.65 -60.94
N ASP A 68 -8.00 -29.55 -60.34
CA ASP A 68 -9.27 -29.55 -61.03
C ASP A 68 -9.77 -28.10 -61.09
N ASP A 69 -10.12 -27.59 -62.28
CA ASP A 69 -10.62 -26.23 -62.58
C ASP A 69 -11.90 -25.79 -61.83
N LEU A 70 -12.22 -26.43 -60.70
CA LEU A 70 -13.34 -26.17 -59.83
C LEU A 70 -13.06 -24.99 -58.90
N ILE A 71 -13.58 -23.84 -59.29
CA ILE A 71 -13.66 -22.63 -58.46
C ILE A 71 -14.39 -22.96 -57.15
N TYR A 72 -13.75 -22.73 -56.01
CA TYR A 72 -14.39 -22.89 -54.70
C TYR A 72 -15.56 -21.90 -54.58
N ARG A 73 -16.77 -22.44 -54.38
CA ARG A 73 -18.00 -21.66 -54.19
C ARG A 73 -18.63 -22.04 -52.84
N PRO A 74 -18.53 -21.19 -51.80
CA PRO A 74 -19.17 -21.46 -50.52
C PRO A 74 -20.69 -21.42 -50.68
N THR A 75 -21.40 -22.24 -49.90
CA THR A 75 -22.87 -22.22 -49.90
C THR A 75 -23.41 -20.94 -49.21
N GLY A 76 -24.67 -20.61 -49.46
CA GLY A 76 -25.31 -19.45 -48.83
C GLY A 76 -25.36 -19.55 -47.29
N GLU A 77 -25.49 -20.76 -46.75
CA GLU A 77 -25.50 -21.04 -45.33
C GLU A 77 -24.12 -20.80 -44.71
N LEU A 78 -23.06 -21.23 -45.39
CA LEU A 78 -21.68 -21.00 -44.94
C LEU A 78 -21.33 -19.51 -44.93
N ALA A 79 -21.78 -18.77 -45.94
CA ALA A 79 -21.63 -17.31 -45.99
C ALA A 79 -22.38 -16.63 -44.84
N ARG A 80 -23.62 -17.06 -44.54
CA ARG A 80 -24.40 -16.55 -43.39
C ARG A 80 -23.73 -16.83 -42.06
N LEU A 81 -23.19 -18.04 -41.87
CA LEU A 81 -22.46 -18.41 -40.66
C LEU A 81 -21.26 -17.49 -40.44
N HIS A 82 -20.47 -17.24 -41.49
CA HIS A 82 -19.32 -16.33 -41.42
C HIS A 82 -19.72 -14.90 -41.04
N ILE A 83 -20.81 -14.37 -41.59
CA ILE A 83 -21.33 -13.03 -41.25
C ILE A 83 -21.75 -12.97 -39.78
N VAL A 84 -22.50 -13.99 -39.31
CA VAL A 84 -22.94 -14.07 -37.92
C VAL A 84 -21.74 -14.13 -36.97
N ASN A 85 -20.73 -14.96 -37.28
CA ASN A 85 -19.51 -15.08 -36.48
C ASN A 85 -18.74 -13.75 -36.41
N VAL A 86 -18.63 -12.99 -37.50
CA VAL A 86 -17.99 -11.67 -37.49
C VAL A 86 -18.77 -10.66 -36.65
N ILE A 87 -20.11 -10.68 -36.73
CA ILE A 87 -20.94 -9.80 -35.91
C ILE A 87 -20.78 -10.15 -34.43
N LEU A 88 -20.92 -11.43 -34.07
CA LEU A 88 -20.82 -11.88 -32.69
C LEU A 88 -19.43 -11.63 -32.11
N HIS A 89 -18.36 -11.97 -32.83
CA HIS A 89 -17.01 -11.97 -32.26
C HIS A 89 -16.27 -10.64 -32.44
N MET A 90 -16.72 -9.76 -33.34
CA MET A 90 -16.04 -8.49 -33.62
C MET A 90 -16.98 -7.27 -33.62
N LEU A 91 -17.96 -7.20 -34.51
CA LEU A 91 -18.68 -5.95 -34.78
C LEU A 91 -19.67 -5.55 -33.66
N SER A 92 -20.20 -6.52 -32.93
CA SER A 92 -21.07 -6.29 -31.77
C SER A 92 -20.27 -6.10 -30.46
N GLN A 93 -18.96 -6.33 -30.49
CA GLN A 93 -18.13 -6.19 -29.30
C GLN A 93 -17.80 -4.72 -29.09
N ALA A 94 -18.04 -4.22 -27.88
CA ALA A 94 -17.65 -2.87 -27.51
C ALA A 94 -16.11 -2.73 -27.64
N PRO A 95 -15.62 -1.65 -28.28
CA PRO A 95 -14.19 -1.44 -28.42
C PRO A 95 -13.54 -1.37 -27.02
N SER A 96 -12.38 -2.01 -26.84
CA SER A 96 -11.43 -1.76 -25.73
C SER A 96 -11.69 -2.31 -24.31
N ARG A 97 -12.37 -3.46 -24.14
CA ARG A 97 -12.70 -4.01 -22.80
C ARG A 97 -11.56 -4.08 -21.77
N GLY A 98 -10.29 -4.27 -22.15
CA GLY A 98 -9.19 -4.34 -21.18
C GLY A 98 -8.64 -2.98 -20.74
N ARG A 99 -8.20 -2.16 -21.70
CA ARG A 99 -7.56 -0.86 -21.40
C ARG A 99 -8.55 0.18 -20.90
N ALA A 100 -9.72 0.30 -21.52
CA ALA A 100 -10.72 1.27 -21.09
C ALA A 100 -11.32 0.90 -19.73
N LEU A 101 -11.48 -0.39 -19.43
CA LEU A 101 -11.93 -0.82 -18.10
C LEU A 101 -10.87 -0.52 -17.04
N ARG A 102 -9.59 -0.80 -17.31
CA ARG A 102 -8.48 -0.41 -16.42
C ARG A 102 -8.51 1.10 -16.17
N ASP A 103 -8.58 1.93 -17.20
CA ASP A 103 -8.55 3.39 -17.07
C ASP A 103 -9.78 3.91 -16.31
N ARG A 104 -10.95 3.30 -16.54
CA ARG A 104 -12.16 3.56 -15.74
C ARG A 104 -11.96 3.19 -14.27
N LEU A 105 -11.40 2.02 -13.96
CA LEU A 105 -11.16 1.58 -12.59
C LEU A 105 -10.14 2.50 -11.88
N ILE A 106 -9.09 2.96 -12.58
CA ILE A 106 -8.17 3.97 -12.06
C ILE A 106 -8.91 5.29 -11.75
N GLY A 107 -9.82 5.71 -12.64
CA GLY A 107 -10.69 6.86 -12.41
C GLY A 107 -11.52 6.69 -11.13
N VAL A 108 -12.17 5.54 -10.98
CA VAL A 108 -12.97 5.19 -9.80
C VAL A 108 -12.14 5.19 -8.51
N ILE A 109 -10.93 4.62 -8.53
CA ILE A 109 -10.02 4.64 -7.37
C ILE A 109 -9.63 6.07 -7.00
N ARG A 110 -9.57 6.99 -7.98
CA ARG A 110 -9.23 8.40 -7.75
C ARG A 110 -10.41 9.20 -7.22
N ASP A 111 -11.65 8.75 -7.38
CA ASP A 111 -12.82 9.50 -6.94
C ASP A 111 -12.89 9.62 -5.42
N ASP A 112 -13.40 10.74 -4.91
CA ASP A 112 -13.41 11.04 -3.47
C ASP A 112 -14.28 10.08 -2.65
N GLY A 113 -15.29 9.48 -3.29
CA GLY A 113 -16.15 8.47 -2.67
C GLY A 113 -15.55 7.07 -2.59
N PHE A 114 -14.33 6.85 -3.09
CA PHE A 114 -13.72 5.52 -3.04
C PHE A 114 -13.22 5.19 -1.63
N PRO A 115 -13.59 4.02 -1.08
CA PRO A 115 -13.31 3.64 0.30
C PRO A 115 -11.82 3.37 0.59
N THR A 116 -11.42 3.66 1.82
CA THR A 116 -10.06 3.42 2.32
C THR A 116 -9.89 2.06 3.01
N ASP A 117 -10.97 1.32 3.21
CA ASP A 117 -10.96 -0.06 3.71
C ASP A 117 -11.07 -1.08 2.56
N VAL A 118 -10.60 -2.30 2.82
CA VAL A 118 -10.46 -3.33 1.79
C VAL A 118 -11.80 -3.89 1.33
N GLU A 119 -12.73 -4.10 2.26
CA GLU A 119 -14.04 -4.68 1.96
C GLU A 119 -14.89 -3.71 1.13
N GLY A 120 -14.89 -2.43 1.49
CA GLY A 120 -15.47 -1.38 0.69
C GLY A 120 -14.82 -1.29 -0.69
N ALA A 121 -13.49 -1.33 -0.77
CA ALA A 121 -12.76 -1.26 -2.04
C ALA A 121 -13.13 -2.43 -2.96
N ARG A 122 -13.28 -3.65 -2.42
CA ARG A 122 -13.77 -4.82 -3.16
C ARG A 122 -15.15 -4.55 -3.75
N GLY A 123 -16.11 -4.13 -2.92
CA GLY A 123 -17.48 -3.85 -3.37
C GLY A 123 -17.54 -2.75 -4.45
N TYR A 124 -16.74 -1.69 -4.31
CA TYR A 124 -16.65 -0.63 -5.31
C TYR A 124 -16.05 -1.11 -6.64
N LEU A 125 -14.99 -1.91 -6.61
CA LEU A 125 -14.38 -2.46 -7.81
C LEU A 125 -15.35 -3.40 -8.55
N GLU A 126 -16.04 -4.28 -7.83
CA GLU A 126 -17.06 -5.17 -8.40
C GLU A 126 -18.20 -4.39 -9.05
N LEU A 127 -18.74 -3.39 -8.36
CA LEU A 127 -19.80 -2.50 -8.89
C LEU A 127 -19.38 -1.83 -10.21
N HIS A 128 -18.10 -1.52 -10.36
CA HIS A 128 -17.55 -0.85 -11.55
C HIS A 128 -16.98 -1.81 -12.60
N GLY A 129 -17.31 -3.10 -12.51
CA GLY A 129 -17.04 -4.08 -13.56
C GLY A 129 -15.81 -4.95 -13.35
N TYR A 130 -15.18 -4.90 -12.17
CA TYR A 130 -14.13 -5.85 -11.78
C TYR A 130 -14.76 -7.17 -11.26
N VAL A 131 -15.59 -7.81 -12.10
CA VAL A 131 -16.26 -9.07 -11.79
C VAL A 131 -15.66 -10.17 -12.66
N ARG A 132 -15.05 -11.19 -12.05
CA ARG A 132 -14.33 -12.28 -12.74
C ARG A 132 -13.38 -11.74 -13.83
N PRO A 133 -12.41 -10.89 -13.45
CA PRO A 133 -11.51 -10.24 -14.38
C PRO A 133 -10.66 -11.28 -15.14
N ARG A 134 -10.38 -11.02 -16.41
CA ARG A 134 -9.39 -11.79 -17.17
C ARG A 134 -7.98 -11.45 -16.70
N GLU A 135 -7.06 -12.39 -16.84
CA GLU A 135 -5.65 -12.27 -16.44
C GLU A 135 -4.96 -10.97 -16.90
N PRO A 136 -5.12 -10.48 -18.14
CA PRO A 136 -4.53 -9.21 -18.56
C PRO A 136 -5.02 -7.99 -17.78
N LEU A 137 -6.31 -7.98 -17.38
CA LEU A 137 -6.87 -6.88 -16.62
C LEU A 137 -6.30 -6.85 -15.21
N VAL A 138 -6.21 -8.01 -14.55
CA VAL A 138 -5.61 -8.13 -13.21
C VAL A 138 -4.19 -7.60 -13.23
N ARG A 139 -3.36 -8.09 -14.17
CA ARG A 139 -1.96 -7.66 -14.32
C ARG A 139 -1.83 -6.17 -14.58
N ALA A 140 -2.62 -5.65 -15.52
CA ALA A 140 -2.55 -4.24 -15.91
C ALA A 140 -3.04 -3.30 -14.80
N LEU A 141 -4.01 -3.71 -13.99
CA LEU A 141 -4.48 -2.95 -12.84
C LEU A 141 -3.45 -2.96 -11.69
N VAL A 142 -2.88 -4.14 -11.38
CA VAL A 142 -1.77 -4.25 -10.41
C VAL A 142 -0.61 -3.34 -10.80
N ASP A 143 -0.21 -3.36 -12.08
CA ASP A 143 0.84 -2.47 -12.59
C ASP A 143 0.50 -0.99 -12.37
N ALA A 144 -0.66 -0.56 -12.84
CA ALA A 144 -1.04 0.84 -12.81
C ALA A 144 -1.17 1.36 -11.36
N VAL A 145 -1.73 0.56 -10.46
CA VAL A 145 -1.92 0.97 -9.06
C VAL A 145 -0.59 0.94 -8.30
N GLN A 146 0.18 -0.14 -8.40
CA GLN A 146 1.41 -0.29 -7.60
C GLN A 146 2.52 0.67 -8.03
N PHE A 147 2.76 0.85 -9.34
CA PHE A 147 3.71 1.86 -9.81
C PHE A 147 3.17 3.27 -9.60
N GLY A 148 1.88 3.46 -9.85
CA GLY A 148 1.23 4.76 -9.70
C GLY A 148 1.19 5.28 -8.27
N LEU A 149 1.27 4.41 -7.26
CA LEU A 149 1.36 4.81 -5.86
C LEU A 149 2.70 5.48 -5.51
N VAL A 150 3.79 5.04 -6.14
CA VAL A 150 5.17 5.43 -5.79
C VAL A 150 5.80 6.45 -6.74
N ASP A 151 5.15 6.72 -7.87
CA ASP A 151 5.55 7.66 -8.92
C ASP A 151 4.88 9.03 -8.74
N SER A 152 5.66 10.11 -8.65
CA SER A 152 5.15 11.47 -8.40
C SER A 152 4.30 12.02 -9.53
N GLU A 153 4.49 11.55 -10.75
CA GLU A 153 3.78 12.03 -11.94
C GLU A 153 2.43 11.32 -12.14
N HIS A 154 2.17 10.27 -11.36
CA HIS A 154 0.97 9.47 -11.54
C HIS A 154 -0.23 9.99 -10.73
N PRO A 155 -1.47 9.94 -11.27
CA PRO A 155 -2.66 10.39 -10.55
C PRO A 155 -2.99 9.65 -9.25
N LEU A 156 -2.34 8.51 -8.99
CA LEU A 156 -2.54 7.69 -7.79
C LEU A 156 -1.47 7.93 -6.72
N TYR A 157 -0.54 8.86 -6.97
CA TYR A 157 0.57 9.14 -6.08
C TYR A 157 0.08 9.44 -4.66
N ARG A 158 0.62 8.71 -3.68
CA ARG A 158 0.29 8.85 -2.24
C ARG A 158 -1.17 8.64 -1.85
N LEU A 159 -2.04 8.14 -2.72
CA LEU A 159 -3.44 7.92 -2.38
C LEU A 159 -3.60 6.68 -1.49
N THR A 160 -4.02 6.86 -0.23
CA THR A 160 -4.28 5.74 0.69
C THR A 160 -5.31 4.75 0.12
N LYS A 161 -6.33 5.26 -0.58
CA LYS A 161 -7.33 4.46 -1.30
C LYS A 161 -6.78 3.58 -2.43
N ALA A 162 -5.63 3.93 -3.01
CA ALA A 162 -4.97 3.06 -3.98
C ALA A 162 -4.31 1.84 -3.29
N ILE A 163 -3.92 1.96 -2.01
CA ILE A 163 -3.44 0.82 -1.21
C ILE A 163 -4.59 -0.15 -0.92
N SER A 164 -5.75 0.35 -0.48
CA SER A 164 -6.93 -0.51 -0.26
C SER A 164 -7.40 -1.17 -1.55
N ALA A 165 -7.38 -0.46 -2.68
CA ALA A 165 -7.67 -1.03 -4.00
C ALA A 165 -6.70 -2.15 -4.39
N LEU A 166 -5.39 -1.94 -4.22
CA LEU A 166 -4.39 -2.98 -4.53
C LEU A 166 -4.54 -4.20 -3.61
N GLN A 167 -4.86 -3.98 -2.34
CA GLN A 167 -5.13 -5.05 -1.37
C GLN A 167 -6.40 -5.84 -1.73
N ALA A 168 -7.46 -5.16 -2.16
CA ALA A 168 -8.68 -5.82 -2.65
C ALA A 168 -8.39 -6.67 -3.90
N VAL A 169 -7.67 -6.12 -4.89
CA VAL A 169 -7.26 -6.86 -6.10
C VAL A 169 -6.41 -8.09 -5.74
N TYR A 170 -5.51 -7.96 -4.76
CA TYR A 170 -4.70 -9.06 -4.25
C TYR A 170 -5.57 -10.18 -3.66
N GLN A 171 -6.52 -9.84 -2.78
CA GLN A 171 -7.41 -10.82 -2.15
C GLN A 171 -8.37 -11.48 -3.14
N MET A 172 -8.86 -10.74 -4.14
CA MET A 172 -9.79 -11.27 -5.15
C MET A 172 -9.12 -12.22 -6.14
N ASN A 173 -7.82 -12.03 -6.44
CA ASN A 173 -7.11 -12.76 -7.49
C ASN A 173 -5.66 -13.07 -7.09
N ILE A 174 -5.46 -13.77 -5.97
CA ILE A 174 -4.13 -14.02 -5.39
C ILE A 174 -3.16 -14.70 -6.38
N GLU A 175 -3.61 -15.74 -7.08
CA GLU A 175 -2.79 -16.52 -8.03
C GLU A 175 -2.18 -15.67 -9.15
N LEU A 176 -2.93 -14.65 -9.61
CA LEU A 176 -2.53 -13.79 -10.72
C LEU A 176 -1.82 -12.52 -10.25
N SER A 177 -2.25 -11.97 -9.12
CA SER A 177 -1.75 -10.71 -8.59
C SER A 177 -0.42 -10.89 -7.84
N GLU A 178 -0.25 -11.97 -7.06
CA GLU A 178 0.95 -12.16 -6.24
C GLU A 178 2.25 -12.18 -7.06
N PRO A 179 2.38 -13.01 -8.11
CA PRO A 179 3.62 -13.04 -8.90
C PRO A 179 3.89 -11.68 -9.54
N ARG A 180 2.83 -10.97 -9.92
CA ARG A 180 2.94 -9.66 -10.54
C ARG A 180 3.36 -8.58 -9.55
N ILE A 181 2.83 -8.58 -8.33
CA ILE A 181 3.22 -7.67 -7.26
C ILE A 181 4.70 -7.85 -6.93
N ARG A 182 5.19 -9.10 -6.84
CA ARG A 182 6.62 -9.39 -6.60
C ARG A 182 7.49 -8.90 -7.74
N GLU A 183 7.09 -9.16 -8.99
CA GLU A 183 7.81 -8.67 -10.17
C GLU A 183 7.93 -7.14 -10.18
N ASN A 184 6.83 -6.45 -9.89
CA ASN A 184 6.79 -4.99 -9.80
C ASN A 184 7.66 -4.48 -8.65
N MET A 185 7.66 -5.13 -7.49
CA MET A 185 8.56 -4.79 -6.41
C MET A 185 10.03 -4.91 -6.81
N ARG A 186 10.42 -5.95 -7.53
CA ARG A 186 11.80 -6.08 -8.05
C ARG A 186 12.17 -4.92 -8.97
N LYS A 187 11.25 -4.48 -9.83
CA LYS A 187 11.43 -3.30 -10.68
C LYS A 187 11.57 -2.02 -9.86
N ILE A 188 10.69 -1.80 -8.87
CA ILE A 188 10.73 -0.64 -7.97
C ILE A 188 12.05 -0.60 -7.20
N ARG A 189 12.51 -1.74 -6.68
CA ARG A 189 13.80 -1.87 -5.99
C ARG A 189 14.97 -1.44 -6.86
N GLY A 190 14.96 -1.83 -8.14
CA GLY A 190 15.98 -1.43 -9.11
C GLY A 190 16.09 0.09 -9.31
N ARG A 191 15.04 0.84 -8.98
CA ARG A 191 14.97 2.31 -9.06
C ARG A 191 14.56 2.98 -7.75
N VAL A 192 14.88 2.37 -6.61
CA VAL A 192 14.44 2.86 -5.30
C VAL A 192 14.90 4.30 -4.99
N ALA A 193 15.94 4.77 -5.69
CA ALA A 193 16.44 6.14 -5.59
C ALA A 193 15.51 7.18 -6.24
N GLU A 194 14.71 6.77 -7.22
CA GLU A 194 13.85 7.62 -8.07
C GLU A 194 12.40 7.68 -7.57
N VAL A 195 12.03 6.81 -6.63
CA VAL A 195 10.66 6.69 -6.10
C VAL A 195 10.57 7.21 -4.67
N ASP A 196 9.34 7.51 -4.22
CA ASP A 196 9.09 7.83 -2.83
C ASP A 196 9.12 6.55 -1.96
N ALA A 197 10.31 6.19 -1.50
CA ALA A 197 10.55 4.96 -0.75
C ALA A 197 9.73 4.85 0.55
N VAL A 198 9.28 5.96 1.14
CA VAL A 198 8.46 5.94 2.36
C VAL A 198 7.11 5.27 2.13
N LEU A 199 6.58 5.33 0.89
CA LEU A 199 5.31 4.71 0.52
C LEU A 199 5.37 3.17 0.46
N LEU A 200 6.58 2.60 0.47
CA LEU A 200 6.76 1.16 0.57
C LEU A 200 6.40 0.62 1.97
N ILE A 201 6.41 1.46 3.01
CA ILE A 201 6.02 1.07 4.37
C ILE A 201 4.55 0.64 4.41
N PRO A 202 3.57 1.51 4.11
CA PRO A 202 2.16 1.11 4.17
C PRO A 202 1.81 0.02 3.14
N LEU A 203 2.49 -0.01 1.99
CA LEU A 203 2.36 -1.11 1.03
C LEU A 203 2.81 -2.45 1.61
N ALA A 204 3.97 -2.50 2.28
CA ALA A 204 4.48 -3.72 2.90
C ALA A 204 3.69 -4.14 4.16
N THR A 205 3.07 -3.17 4.84
CA THR A 205 2.12 -3.46 5.91
C THR A 205 0.87 -4.13 5.34
N ALA A 206 0.30 -3.61 4.25
CA ALA A 206 -0.93 -4.11 3.63
C ALA A 206 -0.76 -5.41 2.82
N LEU A 207 0.41 -5.63 2.21
CA LEU A 207 0.64 -6.71 1.23
C LEU A 207 1.86 -7.57 1.62
N PRO A 208 1.65 -8.84 2.02
CA PRO A 208 2.76 -9.76 2.33
C PRO A 208 3.81 -9.90 1.20
N PRO A 209 3.44 -10.01 -0.10
CA PRO A 209 4.42 -10.15 -1.17
C PRO A 209 5.34 -8.92 -1.32
N VAL A 210 4.85 -7.73 -0.93
CA VAL A 210 5.66 -6.50 -0.91
C VAL A 210 6.67 -6.58 0.23
N ARG A 211 6.22 -6.98 1.42
CA ARG A 211 7.05 -7.10 2.62
C ARG A 211 8.22 -8.06 2.41
N GLU A 212 7.96 -9.21 1.82
CA GLU A 212 8.96 -10.25 1.58
C GLU A 212 10.01 -9.85 0.53
N GLU A 213 9.67 -8.94 -0.38
CA GLU A 213 10.62 -8.45 -1.39
C GLU A 213 11.52 -7.31 -0.87
N ILE A 214 11.28 -6.77 0.34
CA ILE A 214 12.17 -5.77 0.96
C ILE A 214 13.48 -6.42 1.34
N ASN A 215 14.55 -6.06 0.62
CA ASN A 215 15.92 -6.44 0.94
C ASN A 215 16.66 -5.33 1.71
N GLU A 216 17.87 -5.66 2.14
CA GLU A 216 18.76 -4.77 2.90
C GLU A 216 19.00 -3.40 2.24
N ALA A 217 19.29 -3.37 0.93
CA ALA A 217 19.51 -2.11 0.21
C ALA A 217 18.25 -1.23 0.18
N THR A 218 17.08 -1.84 -0.02
CA THR A 218 15.79 -1.14 -0.04
C THR A 218 15.44 -0.64 1.36
N ALA A 219 15.62 -1.48 2.39
CA ALA A 219 15.41 -1.12 3.79
C ALA A 219 16.22 0.11 4.20
N ARG A 220 17.52 0.16 3.86
CA ARG A 220 18.36 1.34 4.13
C ARG A 220 17.78 2.62 3.51
N LYS A 221 17.32 2.55 2.26
CA LYS A 221 16.74 3.71 1.57
C LYS A 221 15.40 4.12 2.18
N ILE A 222 14.56 3.16 2.56
CA ILE A 222 13.30 3.42 3.27
C ILE A 222 13.60 4.16 4.58
N VAL A 223 14.48 3.62 5.42
CA VAL A 223 14.83 4.24 6.72
C VAL A 223 15.45 5.62 6.54
N ALA A 224 16.40 5.77 5.61
CA ALA A 224 17.00 7.08 5.33
C ALA A 224 15.96 8.13 4.86
N SER A 225 14.93 7.70 4.12
CA SER A 225 13.86 8.57 3.66
C SER A 225 12.86 8.87 4.78
N LEU A 226 12.52 7.88 5.62
CA LEU A 226 11.65 8.01 6.78
C LEU A 226 12.23 8.99 7.81
N MET A 227 13.53 8.91 8.09
CA MET A 227 14.17 9.80 9.07
C MET A 227 14.12 11.27 8.63
N LYS A 228 14.23 11.54 7.32
CA LYS A 228 14.11 12.86 6.71
C LYS A 228 12.66 13.30 6.46
N TYR A 229 11.69 12.42 6.68
CA TYR A 229 10.29 12.73 6.45
C TYR A 229 9.80 13.73 7.49
N SER A 230 9.15 14.80 7.02
CA SER A 230 8.67 15.92 7.83
C SER A 230 7.17 16.18 7.69
N LYS A 231 6.46 15.38 6.89
CA LYS A 231 5.03 15.55 6.68
C LYS A 231 4.23 15.00 7.87
N PRO A 232 2.97 15.47 8.06
CA PRO A 232 2.05 14.81 8.98
C PRO A 232 1.99 13.29 8.70
N LYS A 233 1.78 12.50 9.75
CA LYS A 233 1.80 11.02 9.76
C LYS A 233 3.17 10.34 9.83
N LYS A 234 4.24 11.06 10.19
CA LYS A 234 5.55 10.42 10.44
C LYS A 234 5.47 9.34 11.51
N HIS A 235 4.75 9.59 12.60
CA HIS A 235 4.53 8.61 13.68
C HIS A 235 3.78 7.36 13.19
N ASP A 236 2.75 7.49 12.34
CA ASP A 236 2.02 6.35 11.75
C ASP A 236 2.97 5.48 10.92
N LEU A 237 3.80 6.11 10.09
CA LEU A 237 4.78 5.42 9.25
C LEU A 237 5.88 4.78 10.09
N LEU A 238 6.32 5.42 11.15
CA LEU A 238 7.30 4.86 12.08
C LEU A 238 6.73 3.62 12.78
N ALA A 239 5.51 3.70 13.29
CA ALA A 239 4.80 2.58 13.91
C ALA A 239 4.68 1.39 12.95
N GLN A 240 4.18 1.63 11.74
CA GLN A 240 4.04 0.58 10.71
C GLN A 240 5.39 0.00 10.29
N ALA A 241 6.43 0.82 10.11
CA ALA A 241 7.74 0.34 9.75
C ALA A 241 8.36 -0.53 10.85
N PHE A 242 8.07 -0.24 12.12
CA PHE A 242 8.58 -1.01 13.23
C PHE A 242 7.94 -2.41 13.33
N GLU A 243 6.77 -2.62 12.75
CA GLU A 243 6.16 -3.96 12.60
C GLU A 243 6.83 -4.84 11.54
N ILE A 244 7.69 -4.26 10.70
CA ILE A 244 8.42 -4.99 9.65
C ILE A 244 9.83 -5.34 10.17
N PRO A 245 10.19 -6.63 10.36
CA PRO A 245 11.43 -7.02 11.05
C PRO A 245 12.72 -6.40 10.49
N ILE A 246 12.91 -6.45 9.16
CA ILE A 246 14.10 -5.88 8.51
C ILE A 246 14.18 -4.35 8.65
N LEU A 247 13.03 -3.67 8.75
CA LEU A 247 13.00 -2.22 8.98
C LEU A 247 13.24 -1.90 10.46
N ARG A 248 12.66 -2.68 11.38
CA ARG A 248 12.87 -2.57 12.84
C ARG A 248 14.35 -2.57 13.19
N GLU A 249 15.10 -3.58 12.71
CA GLU A 249 16.54 -3.71 12.95
C GLU A 249 17.34 -2.49 12.44
N ARG A 250 16.85 -1.83 11.38
CA ARG A 250 17.50 -0.66 10.77
C ARG A 250 17.04 0.66 11.40
N ILE A 251 15.85 0.70 11.97
CA ILE A 251 15.31 1.88 12.65
C ILE A 251 15.89 2.00 14.05
N ALA A 252 16.04 0.89 14.78
CA ALA A 252 16.45 0.90 16.19
C ALA A 252 17.72 1.72 16.48
N PRO A 253 18.82 1.62 15.68
CA PRO A 253 20.02 2.44 15.89
C PRO A 253 19.81 3.94 15.61
N ASN A 254 18.78 4.29 14.85
CA ASN A 254 18.48 5.66 14.41
C ASN A 254 17.38 6.32 15.23
N LEU A 255 16.77 5.61 16.20
CA LEU A 255 15.70 6.16 17.04
C LEU A 255 16.13 7.43 17.77
N GLY A 256 17.43 7.56 18.09
CA GLY A 256 18.04 8.79 18.61
C GLY A 256 17.76 10.07 17.81
N GLN A 257 17.47 9.97 16.50
CA GLN A 257 17.18 11.10 15.61
C GLN A 257 15.69 11.44 15.51
N VAL A 258 14.81 10.57 16.03
CA VAL A 258 13.36 10.78 16.02
C VAL A 258 12.99 11.77 17.13
N THR A 259 12.05 12.67 16.87
CA THR A 259 11.55 13.61 17.88
C THR A 259 10.81 12.87 18.99
N ASP A 260 10.75 13.47 20.17
CA ASP A 260 10.09 12.87 21.32
C ASP A 260 8.57 12.71 21.09
N ALA A 261 7.92 13.71 20.47
CA ALA A 261 6.52 13.63 20.09
C ALA A 261 6.23 12.52 19.06
N ASP A 262 7.05 12.39 18.00
CA ASP A 262 6.86 11.34 17.00
C ASP A 262 7.08 9.94 17.60
N LEU A 263 8.07 9.80 18.49
CA LEU A 263 8.36 8.53 19.14
C LEU A 263 7.25 8.11 20.10
N GLY A 264 6.74 9.04 20.93
CA GLY A 264 5.66 8.77 21.89
C GLY A 264 4.38 8.31 21.19
N ILE A 265 3.96 9.03 20.15
CA ILE A 265 2.76 8.65 19.37
C ILE A 265 2.99 7.33 18.63
N ALA A 266 4.15 7.14 17.99
CA ALA A 266 4.43 5.89 17.27
C ALA A 266 4.47 4.68 18.20
N ALA A 267 5.07 4.81 19.39
CA ALA A 267 5.12 3.76 20.39
C ALA A 267 3.71 3.40 20.91
N ALA A 268 2.85 4.40 21.12
CA ALA A 268 1.46 4.19 21.54
C ALA A 268 0.64 3.47 20.46
N LEU A 269 0.82 3.84 19.19
CA LEU A 269 0.12 3.22 18.06
C LEU A 269 0.57 1.78 17.80
N ALA A 270 1.89 1.53 17.83
CA ALA A 270 2.43 0.20 17.58
C ALA A 270 2.28 -0.74 18.79
N GLN A 271 2.16 -0.19 20.00
CA GLN A 271 2.22 -0.94 21.27
C GLN A 271 3.45 -1.86 21.36
N SER A 272 4.54 -1.46 20.70
CA SER A 272 5.72 -2.30 20.53
C SER A 272 6.68 -2.10 21.69
N LYS A 273 6.94 -3.16 22.47
CA LYS A 273 7.84 -3.10 23.63
C LYS A 273 9.18 -2.40 23.33
N PRO A 274 9.90 -2.68 22.22
CA PRO A 274 11.17 -2.00 21.97
C PRO A 274 11.05 -0.48 21.70
N LEU A 275 9.91 0.00 21.18
CA LEU A 275 9.67 1.44 21.05
C LEU A 275 9.36 2.09 22.41
N VAL A 276 8.57 1.38 23.24
CA VAL A 276 8.26 1.80 24.61
C VAL A 276 9.54 1.84 25.45
N ASP A 277 10.37 0.79 25.39
CA ASP A 277 11.68 0.73 26.04
C ASP A 277 12.54 1.95 25.68
N HIS A 278 12.61 2.29 24.39
CA HIS A 278 13.41 3.42 23.93
C HIS A 278 12.84 4.77 24.41
N ALA A 279 11.51 4.92 24.44
CA ALA A 279 10.86 6.12 24.97
C ALA A 279 11.11 6.30 26.47
N VAL A 280 10.97 5.21 27.23
CA VAL A 280 11.24 5.15 28.68
C VAL A 280 12.70 5.49 28.97
N GLN A 281 13.65 4.90 28.23
CA GLN A 281 15.08 5.17 28.37
C GLN A 281 15.46 6.63 28.05
N ARG A 282 14.71 7.31 27.18
CA ARG A 282 14.92 8.74 26.90
C ARG A 282 14.41 9.63 28.02
N PHE A 283 13.27 9.29 28.61
CA PHE A 283 12.73 10.00 29.77
C PHE A 283 13.63 9.81 31.00
N ALA A 284 14.08 8.58 31.25
CA ALA A 284 15.04 8.22 32.31
C ALA A 284 16.46 8.79 32.10
N LYS A 285 16.67 9.63 31.07
CA LYS A 285 17.92 10.37 30.81
C LYS A 285 17.65 11.87 30.62
N ALA A 286 16.56 12.37 31.21
CA ALA A 286 16.24 13.79 31.20
C ALA A 286 17.35 14.62 31.85
N ARG A 287 17.72 15.73 31.20
CA ARG A 287 18.91 16.54 31.56
C ARG A 287 18.59 17.84 32.29
N SER A 288 17.31 18.11 32.52
CA SER A 288 16.80 19.24 33.29
C SER A 288 15.33 19.01 33.60
N TRP A 289 14.78 19.74 34.57
CA TRP A 289 13.35 19.67 34.87
C TRP A 289 12.46 20.10 33.69
N ILE A 290 12.90 21.05 32.88
CA ILE A 290 12.18 21.49 31.67
C ILE A 290 12.14 20.34 30.64
N ASP A 291 13.28 19.69 30.41
CA ASP A 291 13.41 18.53 29.52
C ASP A 291 12.56 17.35 30.02
N ALA A 292 12.60 17.07 31.33
CA ALA A 292 11.76 16.05 31.95
C ALA A 292 10.26 16.34 31.76
N ASN A 293 9.80 17.56 32.03
CA ASN A 293 8.41 17.95 31.82
C ASN A 293 7.98 17.78 30.35
N SER A 294 8.80 18.26 29.40
CA SER A 294 8.52 18.13 27.97
C SER A 294 8.45 16.66 27.54
N LYS A 295 9.40 15.82 27.98
CA LYS A 295 9.44 14.40 27.67
C LYS A 295 8.29 13.64 28.31
N PHE A 296 7.87 14.00 29.52
CA PHE A 296 6.70 13.39 30.12
C PHE A 296 5.47 13.61 29.24
N GLU A 297 5.15 14.85 28.88
CA GLU A 297 3.97 15.19 28.08
C GLU A 297 4.01 14.57 26.67
N THR A 298 5.18 14.51 26.04
CA THR A 298 5.31 14.09 24.62
C THR A 298 5.66 12.61 24.43
N LEU A 299 6.42 11.99 25.35
CA LEU A 299 6.82 10.58 25.27
C LEU A 299 6.00 9.68 26.17
N ILE A 300 5.87 10.02 27.46
CA ILE A 300 5.43 9.06 28.48
C ILE A 300 3.91 9.08 28.68
N LEU A 301 3.30 10.27 28.68
CA LEU A 301 1.86 10.42 28.85
C LEU A 301 1.04 9.59 27.83
N PRO A 302 1.39 9.56 26.52
CA PRO A 302 0.71 8.70 25.55
C PRO A 302 0.88 7.19 25.82
N LEU A 303 1.86 6.80 26.64
CA LEU A 303 2.26 5.40 26.84
C LEU A 303 1.75 4.80 28.15
N LEU A 304 1.14 5.57 29.06
CA LEU A 304 0.68 5.07 30.37
C LEU A 304 -0.12 3.76 30.26
N GLY A 305 -1.03 3.68 29.27
CA GLY A 305 -1.84 2.50 29.00
C GLY A 305 -1.06 1.25 28.60
N VAL A 306 0.16 1.38 28.06
CA VAL A 306 1.01 0.26 27.60
C VAL A 306 2.27 0.05 28.44
N LEU A 307 2.53 0.89 29.44
CA LEU A 307 3.68 0.69 30.33
C LEU A 307 3.54 -0.63 31.12
N GLU A 308 4.67 -1.29 31.35
CA GLU A 308 4.83 -2.47 32.19
C GLU A 308 5.62 -2.08 33.43
N PHE A 309 5.58 -2.91 34.47
CA PHE A 309 6.28 -2.60 35.72
C PHE A 309 7.79 -2.41 35.54
N GLU A 310 8.42 -3.16 34.61
CA GLU A 310 9.84 -3.00 34.27
C GLU A 310 10.17 -1.57 33.80
N HIS A 311 9.25 -0.92 33.06
CA HIS A 311 9.41 0.46 32.62
C HIS A 311 9.33 1.44 33.79
N ILE A 312 8.42 1.18 34.73
CA ILE A 312 8.28 1.99 35.96
C ILE A 312 9.56 1.91 36.77
N GLU A 313 10.08 0.71 36.95
CA GLU A 313 11.33 0.46 37.67
C GLU A 313 12.50 1.24 37.08
N ILE A 314 12.64 1.28 35.75
CA ILE A 314 13.68 2.08 35.08
C ILE A 314 13.55 3.57 35.43
N ILE A 315 12.34 4.13 35.35
CA ILE A 315 12.11 5.57 35.58
C ILE A 315 12.34 5.93 37.05
N VAL A 316 11.80 5.12 37.96
CA VAL A 316 11.90 5.37 39.41
C VAL A 316 13.34 5.24 39.89
N ARG A 317 14.07 4.22 39.44
CA ARG A 317 15.50 4.06 39.77
C ARG A 317 16.32 5.23 39.24
N ALA A 318 16.06 5.69 38.02
CA ALA A 318 16.75 6.84 37.43
C ALA A 318 16.50 8.16 38.17
N ALA A 319 15.34 8.30 38.81
CA ALA A 319 15.05 9.42 39.70
C ALA A 319 15.77 9.27 41.06
N GLY A 320 15.79 8.07 41.63
CA GLY A 320 16.39 7.78 42.95
C GLY A 320 17.91 7.85 42.97
N ASP A 321 18.58 7.34 41.93
CA ASP A 321 20.05 7.35 41.84
C ASP A 321 20.63 8.67 41.33
N GLY A 322 19.77 9.63 40.96
CA GLY A 322 20.16 10.94 40.44
C GLY A 322 20.75 10.91 39.02
N SER A 323 20.59 9.81 38.28
CA SER A 323 21.06 9.70 36.89
C SER A 323 20.24 10.55 35.90
N ALA A 324 19.05 11.02 36.30
CA ALA A 324 18.24 11.96 35.55
C ALA A 324 17.60 13.04 36.43
N ASP A 325 17.41 14.23 35.85
CA ASP A 325 16.78 15.39 36.51
C ASP A 325 15.25 15.23 36.55
N LEU A 326 14.77 14.19 37.22
CA LEU A 326 13.33 13.87 37.32
C LEU A 326 12.70 14.41 38.60
N LEU A 327 13.41 14.34 39.73
CA LEU A 327 12.87 14.58 41.08
C LEU A 327 12.18 15.93 41.30
N GLY A 328 12.64 16.99 40.63
CA GLY A 328 12.07 18.33 40.73
C GLY A 328 11.08 18.67 39.61
N SER A 329 10.79 17.73 38.72
CA SER A 329 9.93 17.95 37.57
C SER A 329 8.47 17.65 37.91
N HIS A 330 7.54 18.53 37.54
CA HIS A 330 6.11 18.27 37.65
C HIS A 330 5.68 17.05 36.82
N GLY A 331 6.36 16.78 35.70
CA GLY A 331 6.13 15.60 34.86
C GLY A 331 6.39 14.29 35.60
N PHE A 332 7.46 14.19 36.39
CA PHE A 332 7.72 13.00 37.21
C PHE A 332 6.70 12.83 38.34
N HIS A 333 6.31 13.93 39.01
CA HIS A 333 5.25 13.86 40.02
C HIS A 333 3.92 13.40 39.43
N ARG A 334 3.57 13.93 38.26
CA ARG A 334 2.36 13.54 37.53
C ARG A 334 2.44 12.07 37.09
N PHE A 335 3.58 11.63 36.57
CA PHE A 335 3.84 10.21 36.26
C PHE A 335 3.56 9.28 37.46
N LEU A 336 4.09 9.61 38.64
CA LEU A 336 3.84 8.83 39.85
C LEU A 336 2.35 8.84 40.21
N SER A 337 1.70 10.01 40.18
CA SER A 337 0.27 10.13 40.48
C SER A 337 -0.61 9.27 39.57
N GLU A 338 -0.34 9.27 38.26
CA GLU A 338 -1.10 8.49 37.28
C GLU A 338 -0.92 6.98 37.50
N ILE A 339 0.31 6.53 37.79
CA ILE A 339 0.58 5.11 38.08
C ILE A 339 -0.06 4.67 39.40
N TYR A 340 -0.06 5.53 40.43
CA TYR A 340 -0.71 5.24 41.72
C TYR A 340 -2.23 5.12 41.61
N ALA A 341 -2.83 5.85 40.66
CA ALA A 341 -4.26 5.75 40.36
C ALA A 341 -4.62 4.43 39.68
N GLU A 342 -3.70 3.86 38.89
CA GLU A 342 -3.84 2.60 38.13
C GLU A 342 -3.59 1.33 38.97
N GLU A 343 -4.23 1.23 40.13
CA GLU A 343 -4.07 0.12 41.09
C GLU A 343 -4.39 -1.26 40.48
N SER A 344 -5.30 -1.32 39.51
CA SER A 344 -5.64 -2.56 38.80
C SER A 344 -4.48 -3.11 37.95
N LYS A 345 -3.54 -2.26 37.54
CA LYS A 345 -2.44 -2.62 36.64
C LYS A 345 -1.12 -2.74 37.38
N PHE A 346 -0.91 -1.91 38.40
CA PHE A 346 0.33 -1.86 39.18
C PHE A 346 0.01 -2.02 40.66
N GLU A 347 0.38 -3.17 41.23
CA GLU A 347 0.16 -3.48 42.64
C GLU A 347 0.82 -2.42 43.54
N ARG A 348 0.02 -1.68 44.32
CA ARG A 348 0.50 -0.58 45.18
C ARG A 348 1.63 -1.00 46.12
N ALA A 349 1.48 -2.16 46.77
CA ALA A 349 2.50 -2.68 47.67
C ALA A 349 3.88 -2.87 46.99
N ARG A 350 3.88 -3.24 45.70
CA ARG A 350 5.10 -3.39 44.91
C ARG A 350 5.71 -2.04 44.55
N LEU A 351 4.88 -1.04 44.26
CA LEU A 351 5.32 0.32 43.97
C LEU A 351 5.88 1.02 45.22
N ASP A 352 5.22 0.89 46.36
CA ASP A 352 5.66 1.45 47.65
C ASP A 352 7.03 0.88 48.04
N LYS A 353 7.24 -0.42 47.86
CA LYS A 353 8.53 -1.08 48.07
C LYS A 353 9.62 -0.49 47.18
N LEU A 354 9.34 -0.30 45.88
CA LEU A 354 10.28 0.27 44.92
C LEU A 354 10.65 1.72 45.28
N LEU A 355 9.69 2.54 45.70
CA LEU A 355 9.96 3.92 46.12
C LEU A 355 10.75 3.98 47.43
N THR A 356 10.48 3.06 48.35
CA THR A 356 11.25 2.91 49.60
C THR A 356 12.71 2.57 49.29
N GLU A 357 12.94 1.59 48.42
CA GLU A 357 14.28 1.19 47.97
C GLU A 357 15.06 2.34 47.29
N CYS A 358 14.34 3.30 46.69
CA CYS A 358 14.93 4.46 46.01
C CYS A 358 14.91 5.76 46.86
N GLU A 359 14.50 5.70 48.13
CA GLU A 359 14.38 6.86 49.05
C GLU A 359 13.39 7.95 48.58
N LEU A 360 12.30 7.56 47.88
CA LEU A 360 11.33 8.48 47.24
C LEU A 360 9.97 8.57 47.95
N GLU A 361 9.81 7.92 49.10
CA GLU A 361 8.53 7.75 49.84
C GLU A 361 7.80 9.08 50.14
N ARG A 362 8.55 10.17 50.34
CA ARG A 362 7.99 11.49 50.71
C ARG A 362 7.50 12.32 49.52
N LYS A 363 7.54 11.78 48.30
CA LYS A 363 7.33 12.54 47.05
C LYS A 363 6.05 12.16 46.29
N ILE A 364 5.23 11.29 46.88
CA ILE A 364 3.88 10.97 46.41
C ILE A 364 2.96 12.15 46.78
N PRO A 365 2.19 12.74 45.84
CA PRO A 365 1.07 13.58 46.24
C PRO A 365 0.08 12.72 47.02
N LYS A 366 -0.17 13.04 48.29
CA LYS A 366 -1.23 12.37 49.06
C LYS A 366 -2.53 12.53 48.28
N VAL A 367 -3.10 11.42 47.82
CA VAL A 367 -4.38 11.38 47.09
C VAL A 367 -5.55 11.81 47.98
N GLU A 368 -5.34 11.89 49.29
CA GLU A 368 -6.30 12.40 50.28
C GLU A 368 -6.16 13.92 50.46
N GLU A 369 -6.73 14.74 49.56
CA GLU A 369 -7.17 16.13 49.86
C GLU A 369 -7.88 16.86 48.69
N VAL A 370 -8.55 16.15 47.77
CA VAL A 370 -9.34 16.80 46.69
C VAL A 370 -10.87 16.76 46.95
N GLU A 371 -11.35 16.08 47.99
CA GLU A 371 -12.80 16.00 48.27
C GLU A 371 -13.36 16.91 49.38
N LEU A 372 -12.59 17.85 49.95
CA LEU A 372 -13.09 18.71 51.05
C LEU A 372 -12.82 20.21 50.92
N ALA A 373 -12.63 20.74 49.70
CA ALA A 373 -12.48 22.19 49.47
C ALA A 373 -13.53 22.76 48.50
N SER A 374 -14.78 22.29 48.55
CA SER A 374 -15.90 22.88 47.79
C SER A 374 -17.15 23.23 48.60
N THR A 375 -17.10 23.17 49.93
CA THR A 375 -18.21 23.62 50.78
C THR A 375 -17.67 24.14 52.10
N GLU A 376 -17.22 25.39 52.12
CA GLU A 376 -17.28 26.28 53.30
C GLU A 376 -16.59 27.60 52.90
N ASP A 377 -17.43 28.56 52.51
CA ASP A 377 -17.28 30.01 52.69
C ASP A 377 -17.92 30.75 51.51
N ASP A 378 -19.23 30.96 51.59
CA ASP A 378 -19.90 32.18 51.13
C ASP A 378 -21.35 32.21 51.66
N GLU A 379 -21.48 32.37 52.98
CA GLU A 379 -22.67 32.96 53.59
C GLU A 379 -22.23 34.13 54.48
N ILE A 380 -22.40 35.37 54.01
CA ILE A 380 -22.97 36.56 54.71
C ILE A 380 -23.26 37.63 53.62
N PRO A 381 -24.33 38.48 53.63
CA PRO A 381 -25.57 38.51 54.44
C PRO A 381 -26.87 38.63 53.62
N PHE A 382 -27.96 38.00 54.07
CA PHE A 382 -29.13 38.63 54.72
C PHE A 382 -30.22 37.61 55.03
#